data_AF-A0A4R1QRF7-F1
#
_entry.id   AF-A0A4R1QRF7-F1
#
_cell.length_a   1.000
_cell.length_b   1.000
_cell.length_c   1.000
_cell.angle_alpha   90.00
_cell.angle_beta   90.00
_cell.angle_gamma   90.00
#
_symmetry.space_group_name_H-M   'P 1'
#
loop_
_entity.id
_entity.type
_entity.pdbx_description
1 polymer ?
#
loop_
_entity_poly.entity_id
_entity_poly.type
_entity_poly.pdbx_seq_one_letter_code
_entity_poly.pdbx_strand_id
1 'polypeptide(L)'
;MKWKSSNVFYLFGIVLPLTVIAALGIKIAWPSVWGCAAIFVVTALLLKPLIRKVCFLPRPLVEYGELKRETLELPGDPDVEVYSSNALCQYDFVLRIAEFLSPFSFVDSPPKVVINPRLLQEKGKRFMQIAVMREIERYRRKHQATAILHLLLPLFALAIAALSVFAFKIPLSDYLGPFWVQFAMPFLFTVLLGLHLFLWNKSLSVRDYQLDLFLTSLFAVADVKQYIISVEKLEGGNENKKQGAFNHYYTSLRLKQLEKIKKSR
;
A
#
# COMPACT_ATOMS: atom_id res chain seq x y z
N MET A 1 2.35 -6.24 23.31
CA MET A 1 2.02 -4.87 22.81
C MET A 1 0.66 -4.95 22.11
N LYS A 2 -0.35 -4.11 22.41
CA LYS A 2 -1.68 -4.23 21.75
C LYS A 2 -1.59 -3.84 20.27
N TRP A 3 -1.75 -4.82 19.38
CA TRP A 3 -1.76 -4.63 17.92
C TRP A 3 -3.01 -3.88 17.46
N LYS A 4 -3.00 -2.54 17.56
CA LYS A 4 -4.15 -1.72 17.16
C LYS A 4 -4.28 -1.70 15.63
N SER A 5 -5.47 -2.06 15.14
CA SER A 5 -5.82 -1.94 13.73
C SER A 5 -5.74 -0.48 13.27
N SER A 6 -4.95 -0.20 12.24
CA SER A 6 -4.86 1.13 11.62
C SER A 6 -5.96 1.39 10.59
N ASN A 7 -6.78 0.38 10.31
CA ASN A 7 -7.79 0.38 9.26
C ASN A 7 -8.88 1.43 9.52
N VAL A 8 -9.13 1.82 10.77
CA VAL A 8 -10.07 2.90 11.11
C VAL A 8 -9.60 4.24 10.55
N PHE A 9 -8.32 4.59 10.72
CA PHE A 9 -7.75 5.82 10.14
C PHE A 9 -7.78 5.80 8.61
N TYR A 10 -7.55 4.63 8.02
CA TYR A 10 -7.65 4.42 6.58
C TYR A 10 -9.09 4.59 6.07
N LEU A 11 -10.06 4.06 6.81
CA LEU A 11 -11.48 4.18 6.48
C LEU A 11 -11.94 5.64 6.57
N PHE A 12 -11.58 6.37 7.63
CA PHE A 12 -11.86 7.80 7.73
C PHE A 12 -11.20 8.60 6.59
N GLY A 13 -9.94 8.31 6.26
CA GLY A 13 -9.18 9.02 5.23
C GLY A 13 -9.74 8.87 3.80
N ILE A 14 -10.58 7.88 3.54
CA ILE A 14 -11.21 7.68 2.22
C ILE A 14 -12.71 7.97 2.25
N VAL A 15 -13.42 7.52 3.29
CA VAL A 15 -14.88 7.72 3.39
C VAL A 15 -15.23 9.19 3.53
N LEU A 16 -14.51 9.95 4.36
CA LEU A 16 -14.81 11.38 4.55
C LEU A 16 -14.71 12.16 3.23
N PRO A 17 -13.59 12.11 2.46
CA PRO A 17 -13.53 12.81 1.18
C PRO A 17 -14.58 12.36 0.16
N LEU A 18 -14.89 11.05 0.09
CA LEU A 18 -15.94 10.54 -0.80
C LEU A 18 -17.32 11.10 -0.46
N THR A 19 -17.66 11.23 0.84
CA THR A 19 -18.93 11.82 1.26
C THR A 19 -19.03 13.30 0.89
N VAL A 20 -17.93 14.06 1.01
CA VAL A 20 -17.87 15.46 0.59
C VAL A 20 -18.05 15.59 -0.93
N ILE A 21 -17.37 14.74 -1.71
CA ILE A 21 -17.52 14.68 -3.17
C ILE A 21 -18.97 14.41 -3.56
N ALA A 22 -19.63 13.45 -2.89
CA ALA A 22 -21.03 13.13 -3.14
C ALA A 22 -21.97 14.31 -2.82
N ALA A 23 -21.76 14.99 -1.69
CA ALA A 23 -22.56 16.15 -1.30
C ALA A 23 -22.41 17.31 -2.29
N LEU A 24 -21.19 17.60 -2.75
CA LEU A 24 -20.94 18.61 -3.79
C LEU A 24 -21.59 18.21 -5.12
N GLY A 25 -21.50 16.93 -5.51
CA GLY A 25 -22.17 16.41 -6.70
C GLY A 25 -23.69 16.57 -6.66
N ILE A 26 -24.32 16.24 -5.52
CA ILE A 26 -25.75 16.40 -5.31
C ILE A 26 -26.15 17.88 -5.44
N LYS A 27 -25.35 18.79 -4.86
CA LYS A 27 -25.58 20.23 -4.97
C LYS A 27 -25.50 20.73 -6.43
N ILE A 28 -24.56 20.20 -7.23
CA ILE A 28 -24.44 20.51 -8.66
C ILE A 28 -25.65 20.01 -9.44
N ALA A 29 -26.13 18.80 -9.15
CA ALA A 29 -27.23 18.17 -9.88
C ALA A 29 -28.61 18.76 -9.52
N TRP A 30 -28.74 19.51 -8.43
CA TRP A 30 -30.01 20.09 -7.98
C TRP A 30 -30.58 21.09 -9.01
N PRO A 31 -31.88 21.03 -9.36
CA PRO A 31 -32.95 20.24 -8.73
C PRO A 31 -33.26 18.87 -9.39
N SER A 32 -32.39 18.35 -10.25
CA SER A 32 -32.63 17.07 -10.93
C SER A 32 -32.65 15.90 -9.95
N VAL A 33 -33.84 15.39 -9.64
CA VAL A 33 -34.05 14.23 -8.76
C VAL A 33 -33.30 13.00 -9.27
N TRP A 34 -33.35 12.75 -10.58
CA TRP A 34 -32.64 11.63 -11.21
C TRP A 34 -31.12 11.77 -11.12
N GLY A 35 -30.60 12.99 -11.26
CA GLY A 35 -29.17 13.28 -11.09
C GLY A 35 -28.69 13.02 -9.67
N CYS A 36 -29.46 13.49 -8.67
CA CYS A 36 -29.16 13.24 -7.26
C CYS A 36 -29.23 11.75 -6.92
N ALA A 37 -30.26 11.03 -7.41
CA ALA A 37 -30.41 9.60 -7.19
C ALA A 37 -29.25 8.79 -7.81
N ALA A 38 -28.84 9.12 -9.04
CA ALA A 38 -27.72 8.48 -9.70
C ALA A 38 -26.41 8.66 -8.93
N ILE A 39 -26.11 9.89 -8.46
CA ILE A 39 -24.91 10.17 -7.65
C ILE A 39 -24.93 9.35 -6.36
N PHE A 40 -26.07 9.32 -5.66
CA PHE A 40 -26.20 8.56 -4.42
C PHE A 40 -25.96 7.05 -4.64
N VAL A 41 -26.56 6.45 -5.67
CA VAL A 41 -26.37 5.04 -6.02
C VAL A 41 -24.91 4.75 -6.34
N VAL A 42 -24.26 5.58 -7.16
CA VAL A 42 -22.84 5.42 -7.51
C VAL A 42 -21.96 5.52 -6.26
N THR A 43 -22.20 6.50 -5.39
CA THR A 43 -21.45 6.64 -4.14
C THR A 43 -21.62 5.41 -3.24
N ALA A 44 -22.84 4.90 -3.07
CA ALA A 44 -23.10 3.70 -2.27
C ALA A 44 -22.42 2.45 -2.86
N LEU A 45 -22.47 2.30 -4.19
CA LEU A 45 -21.81 1.20 -4.91
C LEU A 45 -20.28 1.26 -4.83
N LEU A 46 -19.68 2.45 -4.71
CA LEU A 46 -18.24 2.60 -4.50
C LEU A 46 -17.82 2.41 -3.04
N LEU A 47 -18.61 2.89 -2.08
CA LEU A 47 -18.31 2.78 -0.65
C LEU A 47 -18.38 1.33 -0.15
N LYS A 48 -19.37 0.55 -0.59
CA LYS A 48 -19.54 -0.85 -0.15
C LYS A 48 -18.31 -1.75 -0.40
N PRO A 49 -17.75 -1.85 -1.62
CA PRO A 49 -16.56 -2.65 -1.86
C PRO A 49 -15.32 -2.05 -1.20
N LEU A 50 -15.25 -0.71 -1.10
CA LEU A 50 -14.14 -0.03 -0.44
C LEU A 50 -14.09 -0.38 1.05
N ILE A 51 -15.20 -0.22 1.78
CA ILE A 51 -15.32 -0.58 3.20
C ILE A 51 -14.99 -2.06 3.40
N ARG A 52 -15.55 -2.95 2.56
CA ARG A 52 -15.24 -4.38 2.63
C ARG A 52 -13.74 -4.64 2.46
N LYS A 53 -13.10 -4.03 1.46
CA LYS A 53 -11.66 -4.20 1.21
C LYS A 53 -10.80 -3.63 2.33
N VAL A 54 -11.17 -2.46 2.88
CA VAL A 54 -10.50 -1.79 4.00
C VAL A 54 -10.56 -2.61 5.29
N CYS A 55 -11.75 -3.13 5.62
CA CYS A 55 -11.96 -3.93 6.84
C CYS A 55 -11.03 -5.14 6.87
N PHE A 56 -10.71 -5.73 5.72
CA PHE A 56 -9.88 -6.91 5.63
C PHE A 56 -8.44 -6.62 5.19
N LEU A 57 -7.95 -5.38 5.25
CA LEU A 57 -6.52 -5.11 4.99
C LEU A 57 -5.63 -5.73 6.10
N PRO A 58 -4.56 -6.48 5.74
CA PRO A 58 -4.05 -6.71 4.38
C PRO A 58 -4.90 -7.67 3.53
N ARG A 59 -5.28 -8.83 4.08
CA ARG A 59 -6.24 -9.78 3.47
C ARG A 59 -7.08 -10.53 4.53
N PRO A 60 -8.30 -11.00 4.17
CA PRO A 60 -9.14 -11.83 5.04
C PRO A 60 -8.61 -13.26 5.17
N LEU A 61 -8.86 -13.90 6.31
CA LEU A 61 -8.46 -15.29 6.59
C LEU A 61 -8.98 -16.30 5.54
N VAL A 62 -10.17 -16.06 4.99
CA VAL A 62 -10.85 -16.94 4.03
C VAL A 62 -10.03 -17.14 2.75
N GLU A 63 -9.19 -16.16 2.37
CA GLU A 63 -8.34 -16.25 1.17
C GLU A 63 -7.18 -17.24 1.32
N TYR A 64 -6.90 -17.74 2.54
CA TYR A 64 -5.76 -18.60 2.82
C TYR A 64 -6.11 -20.07 2.97
N GLY A 65 -7.41 -20.44 2.94
CA GLY A 65 -7.83 -21.83 3.08
C GLY A 65 -7.30 -22.51 4.33
N GLU A 66 -6.72 -23.70 4.18
CA GLU A 66 -6.11 -24.44 5.29
C GLU A 66 -4.78 -23.82 5.73
N LEU A 67 -4.69 -23.51 7.03
CA LEU A 67 -3.49 -22.99 7.67
C LEU A 67 -2.78 -24.09 8.44
N LYS A 68 -1.49 -24.31 8.14
CA LYS A 68 -0.62 -25.23 8.91
C LYS A 68 0.31 -24.41 9.78
N ARG A 69 0.39 -24.72 11.08
CA ARG A 69 1.27 -23.99 11.99
C ARG A 69 2.73 -24.35 11.69
N GLU A 70 3.58 -23.33 11.60
CA GLU A 70 5.01 -23.49 11.33
C GLU A 70 5.82 -23.01 12.52
N THR A 71 6.77 -23.81 12.97
CA THR A 71 7.72 -23.42 14.02
C THR A 71 8.91 -22.72 13.37
N LEU A 72 8.83 -21.38 13.32
CA LEU A 72 9.91 -20.52 12.86
C LEU A 72 10.42 -19.67 14.02
N GLU A 73 11.69 -19.84 14.39
CA GLU A 73 12.32 -19.02 15.42
C GLU A 73 12.54 -17.60 14.88
N LEU A 74 11.76 -16.63 15.38
CA LEU A 74 11.88 -15.23 14.99
C LEU A 74 12.77 -14.48 16.00
N PRO A 75 13.68 -13.62 15.53
CA PRO A 75 14.51 -12.82 16.43
C PRO A 75 13.66 -11.84 17.24
N GLY A 76 13.90 -11.81 18.56
CA GLY A 76 13.23 -10.89 19.48
C GLY A 76 11.78 -11.25 19.84
N ASP A 77 11.37 -12.50 19.57
CA ASP A 77 10.07 -13.10 19.89
C ASP A 77 8.89 -12.11 19.82
N PRO A 78 8.45 -11.75 18.60
CA PRO A 78 7.54 -10.63 18.41
C PRO A 78 6.09 -10.90 18.86
N ASP A 79 5.80 -12.03 19.51
CA ASP A 79 4.44 -12.46 19.91
C ASP A 79 3.51 -12.58 18.69
N VAL A 80 3.94 -13.39 17.71
CA VAL A 80 3.28 -13.61 16.42
C VAL A 80 3.30 -15.11 16.09
N GLU A 81 2.17 -15.64 15.63
CA GLU A 81 2.10 -17.02 15.13
C GLU A 81 2.38 -17.08 13.62
N VAL A 82 3.21 -18.03 13.21
CA VAL A 82 3.55 -18.25 11.79
C VAL A 82 2.79 -19.47 11.29
N TYR A 83 2.13 -19.31 10.14
CA TYR A 83 1.38 -20.37 9.46
C TYR A 83 1.83 -20.48 8.01
N SER A 84 1.78 -21.66 7.41
CA SER A 84 1.94 -21.87 5.98
C SER A 84 0.58 -22.09 5.31
N SER A 85 0.46 -21.62 4.07
CA SER A 85 -0.72 -21.87 3.22
C SER A 85 -0.33 -22.01 1.75
N ASN A 86 -0.91 -23.02 1.08
CA ASN A 86 -0.76 -23.22 -0.36
C ASN A 86 -1.44 -22.13 -1.19
N ALA A 87 -2.33 -21.32 -0.60
CA ALA A 87 -2.95 -20.20 -1.31
C ALA A 87 -1.93 -19.15 -1.77
N LEU A 88 -0.79 -19.04 -1.08
CA LEU A 88 0.31 -18.15 -1.50
C LEU A 88 1.05 -18.69 -2.75
N CYS A 89 0.86 -19.96 -3.11
CA CYS A 89 1.48 -20.62 -4.25
C CYS A 89 0.58 -20.68 -5.49
N GLN A 90 -0.67 -20.21 -5.41
CA GLN A 90 -1.68 -20.43 -6.45
C GLN A 90 -1.36 -19.75 -7.78
N TYR A 91 -0.64 -18.63 -7.75
CA TYR A 91 -0.33 -17.83 -8.94
C TYR A 91 1.17 -17.61 -9.05
N ASP A 92 1.81 -18.22 -10.04
CA ASP A 92 3.25 -18.07 -10.29
C ASP A 92 3.63 -16.63 -10.65
N PHE A 93 2.70 -15.84 -11.19
CA PHE A 93 2.93 -14.44 -11.56
C PHE A 93 2.78 -13.44 -10.40
N VAL A 94 2.26 -13.86 -9.23
CA VAL A 94 2.15 -12.99 -8.05
C VAL A 94 3.09 -13.48 -6.98
N LEU A 95 4.20 -12.78 -6.77
CA LEU A 95 5.16 -13.14 -5.73
C LEU A 95 4.59 -12.83 -4.34
N ARG A 96 4.04 -13.85 -3.68
CA ARG A 96 3.56 -13.80 -2.30
C ARG A 96 4.52 -14.58 -1.41
N ILE A 97 5.39 -13.88 -0.67
CA ILE A 97 6.41 -14.49 0.19
C ILE A 97 5.88 -14.73 1.60
N ALA A 98 5.45 -13.65 2.25
CA ALA A 98 4.84 -13.64 3.56
C ALA A 98 3.81 -12.50 3.62
N GLU A 99 2.70 -12.73 4.30
CA GLU A 99 1.62 -11.76 4.44
C GLU A 99 1.10 -11.72 5.88
N PHE A 100 0.99 -10.51 6.44
CA PHE A 100 0.37 -10.30 7.74
C PHE A 100 -1.16 -10.41 7.59
N LEU A 101 -1.81 -11.19 8.43
CA LEU A 101 -3.27 -11.30 8.40
C LEU A 101 -3.93 -10.13 9.14
N SER A 102 -5.11 -9.71 8.68
CA SER A 102 -5.78 -8.55 9.25
C SER A 102 -6.10 -8.74 10.75
N PRO A 103 -5.81 -7.75 11.63
CA PRO A 103 -6.05 -7.86 13.07
C PRO A 103 -7.52 -8.03 13.44
N PHE A 104 -8.44 -7.62 12.57
CA PHE A 104 -9.87 -7.84 12.79
C PHE A 104 -10.27 -9.31 12.77
N SER A 105 -9.40 -10.19 12.26
CA SER A 105 -9.63 -11.63 12.31
C SER A 105 -9.24 -12.25 13.67
N PHE A 106 -8.58 -11.48 14.56
CA PHE A 106 -7.88 -12.00 15.75
C PHE A 106 -8.02 -11.08 16.97
N VAL A 107 -9.25 -10.74 17.35
CA VAL A 107 -9.53 -9.85 18.49
C VAL A 107 -8.93 -10.41 19.80
N ASP A 108 -8.88 -11.74 19.94
CA ASP A 108 -8.46 -12.44 21.17
C ASP A 108 -7.31 -13.45 20.96
N SER A 109 -6.63 -13.42 19.80
CA SER A 109 -5.52 -14.33 19.50
C SER A 109 -4.28 -13.57 19.05
N PRO A 110 -3.07 -14.14 19.22
CA PRO A 110 -1.87 -13.52 18.68
C PRO A 110 -2.02 -13.26 17.17
N PRO A 111 -1.44 -12.17 16.66
CA PRO A 111 -1.43 -11.89 15.23
C PRO A 111 -0.78 -13.04 14.46
N LYS A 112 -1.26 -13.25 13.24
CA LYS A 112 -0.84 -14.37 12.39
C LYS A 112 -0.16 -13.85 11.13
N VAL A 113 0.97 -14.47 10.78
CA VAL A 113 1.65 -14.25 9.50
C VAL A 113 1.61 -15.53 8.71
N VAL A 114 1.15 -15.44 7.46
CA VAL A 114 1.10 -16.57 6.55
C VAL A 114 2.30 -16.52 5.61
N ILE A 115 3.00 -17.64 5.49
CA ILE A 115 4.20 -17.80 4.66
C ILE A 115 3.95 -18.77 3.53
N ASN A 116 4.70 -18.58 2.44
CA ASN A 116 4.65 -19.45 1.28
C ASN A 116 5.47 -20.73 1.55
N PRO A 117 4.83 -21.91 1.61
CA PRO A 117 5.51 -23.16 1.93
C PRO A 117 6.54 -23.56 0.88
N ARG A 118 6.28 -23.27 -0.41
CA ARG A 118 7.22 -23.56 -1.50
C ARG A 118 8.50 -22.74 -1.37
N LEU A 119 8.37 -21.44 -1.09
CA LEU A 119 9.54 -20.57 -0.88
C LEU A 119 10.29 -20.91 0.41
N LEU A 120 9.60 -21.38 1.46
CA LEU A 120 10.25 -21.87 2.66
C LEU A 120 11.15 -23.09 2.35
N GLN A 121 10.66 -24.02 1.52
CA GLN A 121 11.42 -25.20 1.09
C GLN A 121 12.60 -24.83 0.17
N GLU A 122 12.37 -23.95 -0.81
CA GLU A 122 13.37 -23.58 -1.82
C GLU A 122 14.47 -22.64 -1.29
N LYS A 123 14.12 -21.67 -0.44
CA LYS A 123 15.04 -20.62 0.05
C LYS A 123 15.47 -20.80 1.50
N GLY A 124 14.81 -21.69 2.23
CA GLY A 124 15.15 -22.05 3.61
C GLY A 124 14.61 -21.10 4.68
N LYS A 125 14.81 -21.51 5.94
CA LYS A 125 14.28 -20.83 7.13
C LYS A 125 14.78 -19.40 7.29
N ARG A 126 16.07 -19.14 7.01
CA ARG A 126 16.69 -17.81 7.19
C ARG A 126 16.06 -16.75 6.28
N PHE A 127 15.82 -17.10 5.01
CA PHE A 127 15.11 -16.24 4.07
C PHE A 127 13.70 -15.92 4.58
N MET A 128 12.99 -16.93 5.07
CA MET A 128 11.62 -16.75 5.56
C MET A 128 11.56 -15.92 6.86
N GLN A 129 12.53 -16.07 7.77
CA GLN A 129 12.65 -15.22 8.96
C GLN A 129 12.76 -13.74 8.59
N ILE A 130 13.59 -13.42 7.59
CA ILE A 130 13.75 -12.05 7.10
C ILE A 130 12.44 -11.55 6.47
N ALA A 131 11.78 -12.38 5.65
CA ALA A 131 10.51 -12.03 5.02
C ALA A 131 9.41 -11.73 6.06
N VAL A 132 9.27 -12.59 7.07
CA VAL A 132 8.28 -12.45 8.15
C VAL A 132 8.57 -11.21 8.99
N MET A 133 9.83 -10.98 9.40
CA MET A 133 10.19 -9.78 10.17
C MET A 133 9.99 -8.49 9.37
N ARG A 134 10.28 -8.50 8.06
CA ARG A 134 9.99 -7.38 7.17
C ARG A 134 8.49 -7.07 7.14
N GLU A 135 7.66 -8.10 7.03
CA GLU A 135 6.22 -7.97 6.93
C GLU A 135 5.59 -7.48 8.24
N ILE A 136 6.06 -7.99 9.38
CA ILE A 136 5.68 -7.52 10.71
C ILE A 136 5.99 -6.03 10.86
N GLU A 137 7.19 -5.60 10.51
CA GLU A 137 7.59 -4.19 10.64
C GLU A 137 6.83 -3.29 9.65
N ARG A 138 6.59 -3.77 8.42
CA ARG A 138 5.76 -3.10 7.42
C ARG A 138 4.34 -2.84 7.96
N TYR A 139 3.78 -3.82 8.66
CA TYR A 139 2.49 -3.71 9.32
C TYR A 139 2.54 -2.74 10.52
N ARG A 140 3.52 -2.88 11.43
CA ARG A 140 3.69 -2.00 12.61
C ARG A 140 3.80 -0.53 12.22
N ARG A 141 4.56 -0.23 11.17
CA ARG A 141 4.74 1.12 10.63
C ARG A 141 3.62 1.58 9.70
N LYS A 142 2.55 0.78 9.52
CA LYS A 142 1.36 1.11 8.70
C LYS A 142 1.72 1.51 7.27
N HIS A 143 2.75 0.91 6.69
CA HIS A 143 3.29 1.33 5.39
C HIS A 143 2.27 1.17 4.26
N GLN A 144 1.48 0.09 4.27
CA GLN A 144 0.45 -0.15 3.25
C GLN A 144 -0.64 0.92 3.29
N ALA A 145 -1.24 1.17 4.46
CA ALA A 145 -2.30 2.17 4.61
C ALA A 145 -1.81 3.58 4.27
N THR A 146 -0.64 3.97 4.79
CA THR A 146 -0.06 5.29 4.51
C THR A 146 0.37 5.46 3.05
N ALA A 147 0.73 4.38 2.34
CA ALA A 147 1.10 4.45 0.93
C ALA A 147 -0.14 4.80 0.09
N ILE A 148 -1.24 4.11 0.36
CA ILE A 148 -2.50 4.32 -0.36
C ILE A 148 -3.09 5.70 -0.03
N LEU A 149 -3.08 6.12 1.24
CA LEU A 149 -3.58 7.44 1.63
C LEU A 149 -2.79 8.58 1.01
N HIS A 150 -1.45 8.50 1.01
CA HIS A 150 -0.64 9.52 0.33
C HIS A 150 -0.90 9.57 -1.17
N LEU A 151 -1.23 8.45 -1.80
CA LEU A 151 -1.61 8.45 -3.21
C LEU A 151 -2.95 9.16 -3.43
N LEU A 152 -3.96 8.80 -2.65
CA LEU A 152 -5.36 9.17 -2.89
C LEU A 152 -5.77 10.53 -2.32
N LEU A 153 -5.29 10.91 -1.13
CA LEU A 153 -5.75 12.12 -0.45
C LEU A 153 -5.58 13.40 -1.28
N PRO A 154 -4.43 13.63 -1.95
CA PRO A 154 -4.27 14.80 -2.81
C PRO A 154 -5.23 14.82 -4.00
N LEU A 155 -5.53 13.64 -4.56
CA LEU A 155 -6.49 13.50 -5.66
C LEU A 155 -7.91 13.81 -5.19
N PHE A 156 -8.28 13.36 -3.99
CA PHE A 156 -9.57 13.73 -3.40
C PHE A 156 -9.66 15.22 -3.09
N ALA A 157 -8.60 15.83 -2.54
CA ALA A 157 -8.57 17.26 -2.29
C ALA A 157 -8.76 18.07 -3.59
N LEU A 158 -8.09 17.65 -4.67
CA LEU A 158 -8.25 18.25 -5.99
C LEU A 158 -9.68 18.11 -6.53
N ALA A 159 -10.27 16.91 -6.43
CA ALA A 159 -11.65 16.66 -6.86
C ALA A 159 -12.65 17.51 -6.07
N ILE A 160 -12.48 17.63 -4.75
CA ILE A 160 -13.32 18.47 -3.89
C ILE A 160 -13.20 19.94 -4.29
N ALA A 161 -11.98 20.44 -4.54
CA ALA A 161 -11.75 21.82 -4.96
C ALA A 161 -12.44 22.11 -6.31
N ALA A 162 -12.26 21.23 -7.30
CA ALA A 162 -12.90 21.35 -8.61
C ALA A 162 -14.43 21.34 -8.49
N LEU A 163 -15.00 20.37 -7.77
CA LEU A 163 -16.44 20.29 -7.57
C LEU A 163 -17.00 21.49 -6.81
N SER A 164 -16.24 22.06 -5.87
CA SER A 164 -16.66 23.27 -5.15
C SER A 164 -16.83 24.47 -6.08
N VAL A 165 -15.93 24.64 -7.05
CA VAL A 165 -16.05 25.70 -8.08
C VAL A 165 -17.40 25.60 -8.80
N PHE A 166 -17.77 24.39 -9.24
CA PHE A 166 -19.04 24.17 -9.93
C PHE A 166 -20.25 24.29 -8.99
N ALA A 167 -20.17 23.68 -7.80
CA ALA A 167 -21.27 23.63 -6.84
C ALA A 167 -21.65 25.01 -6.29
N PHE A 168 -20.67 25.91 -6.16
CA PHE A 168 -20.88 27.29 -5.69
C PHE A 168 -20.88 28.32 -6.83
N LYS A 169 -20.83 27.87 -8.10
CA LYS A 169 -20.84 28.72 -9.30
C LYS A 169 -19.80 29.84 -9.22
N ILE A 170 -18.59 29.51 -8.76
CA ILE A 170 -17.51 30.49 -8.59
C ILE A 170 -17.04 30.93 -10.00
N PRO A 171 -17.12 32.23 -10.34
CA PRO A 171 -16.76 32.71 -11.67
C PRO A 171 -15.23 32.79 -11.84
N LEU A 172 -14.60 31.62 -11.98
CA LEU A 172 -13.14 31.49 -12.05
C LEU A 172 -12.51 32.28 -13.21
N SER A 173 -13.24 32.39 -14.33
CA SER A 173 -12.84 33.17 -15.51
C SER A 173 -12.70 34.66 -15.22
N ASP A 174 -13.52 35.17 -14.30
CA ASP A 174 -13.59 36.60 -14.01
C ASP A 174 -12.47 37.00 -13.06
N TYR A 175 -12.02 36.07 -12.20
CA TYR A 175 -10.91 36.29 -11.29
C TYR A 175 -9.53 36.02 -11.93
N LEU A 176 -9.41 34.98 -12.76
CA LEU A 176 -8.11 34.51 -13.27
C LEU A 176 -7.94 34.76 -14.78
N GLY A 177 -9.01 35.05 -15.50
CA GLY A 177 -9.00 35.20 -16.95
C GLY A 177 -9.22 33.89 -17.71
N PRO A 178 -9.80 33.93 -18.93
CA PRO A 178 -10.11 32.73 -19.73
C PRO A 178 -8.89 31.86 -20.06
N PHE A 179 -7.74 32.50 -20.36
CA PHE A 179 -6.49 31.82 -20.66
C PHE A 179 -6.05 30.90 -19.51
N TRP A 180 -6.12 31.39 -18.27
CA TRP A 180 -5.70 30.61 -17.11
C TRP A 180 -6.60 29.41 -16.86
N VAL A 181 -7.91 29.60 -16.96
CA VAL A 181 -8.90 28.54 -16.70
C VAL A 181 -8.87 27.45 -17.79
N GLN A 182 -8.79 27.84 -19.06
CA GLN A 182 -8.94 26.91 -20.17
C GLN A 182 -7.62 26.27 -20.61
N PHE A 183 -6.49 26.94 -20.42
CA PHE A 183 -5.19 26.47 -20.94
C PHE A 183 -4.16 26.19 -19.83
N ALA A 184 -3.87 27.19 -18.99
CA ALA A 184 -2.76 27.06 -18.03
C ALA A 184 -3.06 26.08 -16.87
N MET A 185 -4.26 26.13 -16.28
CA MET A 185 -4.65 25.25 -15.17
C MET A 185 -4.62 23.76 -15.54
N PRO A 186 -5.23 23.31 -16.65
CA PRO A 186 -5.17 21.90 -17.05
C PRO A 186 -3.73 21.38 -17.23
N PHE A 187 -2.84 22.19 -17.82
CA PHE A 187 -1.43 21.84 -17.96
C PHE A 187 -0.75 21.75 -16.60
N LEU A 188 -0.97 22.74 -15.72
CA LEU A 188 -0.41 22.77 -14.38
C LEU A 188 -0.88 21.57 -13.54
N PHE A 189 -2.16 21.17 -13.63
CA PHE A 189 -2.65 19.97 -12.95
C PHE A 189 -2.00 18.69 -13.46
N THR A 190 -1.72 18.61 -14.77
CA THR A 190 -1.02 17.45 -15.35
C THR A 190 0.42 17.36 -14.82
N VAL A 191 1.13 18.48 -14.77
CA VAL A 191 2.49 18.55 -14.19
C VAL A 191 2.48 18.20 -12.70
N LEU A 192 1.54 18.77 -11.93
CA LEU A 192 1.39 18.47 -10.50
C LEU A 192 1.06 16.99 -10.26
N LEU A 193 0.22 16.37 -11.10
CA LEU A 193 -0.05 14.94 -11.02
C LEU A 193 1.20 14.11 -11.27
N GLY A 194 1.99 14.46 -12.29
CA GLY A 194 3.27 13.80 -12.58
C GLY A 194 4.25 13.93 -11.40
N LEU A 195 4.38 15.13 -10.83
CA LEU A 195 5.21 15.37 -9.66
C LEU A 195 4.73 14.59 -8.43
N HIS A 196 3.41 14.54 -8.21
CA HIS A 196 2.81 13.77 -7.12
C HIS A 196 3.13 12.28 -7.22
N LEU A 197 2.94 11.68 -8.40
CA LEU A 197 3.27 10.28 -8.64
C LEU A 197 4.77 10.00 -8.44
N PHE A 198 5.63 10.91 -8.90
CA PHE A 198 7.07 10.80 -8.70
C PHE A 198 7.46 10.84 -7.21
N LEU A 199 6.92 11.81 -6.46
CA LEU A 199 7.17 11.95 -5.01
C LEU A 199 6.60 10.77 -4.22
N TRP A 200 5.41 10.30 -4.60
CA TRP A 200 4.80 9.12 -4.02
C TRP A 200 5.69 7.89 -4.22
N ASN A 201 6.18 7.65 -5.43
CA ASN A 201 7.08 6.54 -5.72
C ASN A 201 8.40 6.65 -4.94
N LYS A 202 8.99 7.85 -4.88
CA LYS A 202 10.18 8.10 -4.04
C LYS A 202 9.92 7.80 -2.56
N SER A 203 8.73 8.12 -2.06
CA SER A 203 8.34 7.83 -0.68
C SER A 203 8.27 6.33 -0.38
N LEU A 204 7.89 5.49 -1.37
CA LEU A 204 7.91 4.04 -1.24
C LEU A 204 9.35 3.53 -1.09
N SER A 205 10.29 4.03 -1.90
CA SER A 205 11.70 3.64 -1.80
C SER A 205 12.30 3.98 -0.44
N VAL A 206 11.95 5.14 0.14
CA VAL A 206 12.39 5.53 1.49
C VAL A 206 11.87 4.56 2.56
N ARG A 207 10.63 4.08 2.41
CA ARG A 207 10.03 3.11 3.32
C ARG A 207 10.69 1.74 3.20
N ASP A 208 11.00 1.28 1.99
CA ASP A 208 11.78 0.05 1.80
C ASP A 208 13.15 0.15 2.45
N TYR A 209 13.83 1.30 2.33
CA TYR A 209 15.09 1.53 3.05
C TYR A 209 14.94 1.49 4.57
N GLN A 210 13.87 2.05 5.14
CA GLN A 210 13.60 1.97 6.58
C GLN A 210 13.40 0.52 7.03
N LEU A 211 12.74 -0.30 6.22
CA LEU A 211 12.59 -1.73 6.49
C LEU A 211 13.94 -2.46 6.40
N ASP A 212 14.76 -2.16 5.39
CA ASP A 212 16.09 -2.75 5.25
C ASP A 212 16.99 -2.40 6.44
N LEU A 213 16.95 -1.15 6.90
CA LEU A 213 17.64 -0.70 8.11
C LEU A 213 17.21 -1.50 9.34
N PHE A 214 15.89 -1.65 9.54
CA PHE A 214 15.36 -2.46 10.63
C PHE A 214 15.86 -3.91 10.54
N LEU A 215 15.84 -4.52 9.35
CA LEU A 215 16.35 -5.87 9.16
C LEU A 215 17.84 -5.99 9.50
N THR A 216 18.67 -5.00 9.16
CA THR A 216 20.10 -4.99 9.54
C THR A 216 20.36 -4.81 11.04
N SER A 217 19.35 -4.42 11.82
CA SER A 217 19.44 -4.42 13.28
C SER A 217 19.23 -5.81 13.88
N LEU A 218 18.61 -6.73 13.14
CA LEU A 218 18.25 -8.09 13.59
C LEU A 218 19.07 -9.19 12.92
N PHE A 219 19.53 -8.95 11.69
CA PHE A 219 20.21 -9.92 10.84
C PHE A 219 21.55 -9.38 10.35
N ALA A 220 22.46 -10.28 9.97
CA ALA A 220 23.72 -9.89 9.35
C ALA A 220 23.45 -9.17 8.02
N VAL A 221 24.23 -8.12 7.73
CA VAL A 221 24.07 -7.33 6.49
C VAL A 221 24.19 -8.22 5.23
N ALA A 222 25.01 -9.27 5.28
CA ALA A 222 25.14 -10.24 4.19
C ALA A 222 23.82 -10.98 3.91
N ASP A 223 23.11 -11.42 4.95
CA ASP A 223 21.83 -12.13 4.83
C ASP A 223 20.75 -11.20 4.24
N VAL A 224 20.70 -9.94 4.69
CA VAL A 224 19.75 -8.94 4.17
C VAL A 224 20.03 -8.64 2.70
N LYS A 225 21.30 -8.51 2.30
CA LYS A 225 21.67 -8.35 0.89
C LYS A 225 21.25 -9.55 0.04
N GLN A 226 21.53 -10.78 0.50
CA GLN A 226 21.13 -12.00 -0.21
C GLN A 226 19.62 -12.12 -0.32
N TYR A 227 18.87 -11.72 0.71
CA TYR A 227 17.42 -11.64 0.67
C TYR A 227 16.95 -10.69 -0.44
N ILE A 228 17.47 -9.46 -0.49
CA ILE A 228 17.09 -8.46 -1.51
C ILE A 228 17.34 -8.99 -2.93
N ILE A 229 18.54 -9.55 -3.19
CA ILE A 229 18.90 -10.12 -4.49
C ILE A 229 17.99 -11.30 -4.84
N SER A 230 17.63 -12.12 -3.85
CA SER A 230 16.74 -13.27 -4.07
C SER A 230 15.33 -12.82 -4.41
N VAL A 231 14.82 -11.77 -3.77
CA VAL A 231 13.51 -11.18 -4.09
C VAL A 231 13.52 -10.56 -5.49
N GLU A 232 14.55 -9.80 -5.85
CA GLU A 232 14.70 -9.23 -7.20
C GLU A 232 14.67 -10.31 -8.29
N LYS A 233 15.35 -11.43 -8.08
CA LYS A 233 15.33 -12.56 -9.03
C LYS A 233 13.95 -13.21 -9.14
N LEU A 234 13.21 -13.29 -8.03
CA LEU A 234 11.85 -13.83 -8.01
C LEU A 234 10.87 -12.87 -8.70
N GLU A 235 11.05 -11.55 -8.55
CA GLU A 235 10.23 -10.52 -9.22
C GLU A 235 10.56 -10.44 -10.73
N GLY A 236 11.85 -10.44 -11.09
CA GLY A 236 12.33 -10.31 -12.46
C GLY A 236 12.11 -11.53 -13.35
N GLY A 237 11.77 -12.70 -12.78
CA GLY A 237 11.51 -13.94 -13.54
C GLY A 237 10.29 -13.87 -14.47
N ASN A 238 9.35 -12.94 -14.22
CA ASN A 238 8.08 -12.83 -14.95
C ASN A 238 7.87 -11.48 -15.65
N GLU A 239 8.89 -10.61 -15.69
CA GLU A 239 8.73 -9.23 -16.15
C GLU A 239 9.26 -8.98 -17.58
N ASN A 240 8.61 -8.05 -18.29
CA ASN A 240 9.12 -7.54 -19.56
C ASN A 240 10.45 -6.77 -19.36
N LYS A 241 11.36 -6.82 -20.35
CA LYS A 241 12.72 -6.21 -20.28
C LYS A 241 12.79 -4.78 -19.71
N LYS A 242 11.76 -3.95 -19.96
CA LYS A 242 11.69 -2.56 -19.44
C LYS A 242 11.36 -2.49 -17.94
N GLN A 243 10.50 -3.38 -17.44
CA GLN A 243 10.16 -3.47 -16.02
C GLN A 243 11.34 -4.01 -15.20
N GLY A 244 12.05 -5.02 -15.74
CA GLY A 244 13.26 -5.54 -15.12
C GLY A 244 14.36 -4.50 -14.93
N ALA A 245 14.55 -3.58 -15.89
CA ALA A 245 15.50 -2.47 -15.75
C ALA A 245 15.14 -1.49 -14.62
N PHE A 246 13.85 -1.23 -14.43
CA PHE A 246 13.36 -0.35 -13.36
C PHE A 246 13.54 -1.03 -11.99
N ASN A 247 13.14 -2.29 -11.85
CA ASN A 247 13.31 -3.03 -10.60
C ASN A 247 14.78 -3.18 -10.22
N HIS A 248 15.65 -3.47 -11.20
CA HIS A 248 17.09 -3.51 -10.98
C HIS A 248 17.66 -2.17 -10.52
N TYR A 249 17.16 -1.05 -11.05
CA TYR A 249 17.58 0.27 -10.58
C TYR A 249 17.31 0.45 -9.08
N TYR A 250 16.10 0.14 -8.59
CA TYR A 250 15.76 0.28 -7.16
C TYR A 250 16.51 -0.72 -6.27
N THR A 251 16.67 -1.97 -6.73
CA THR A 251 17.47 -2.95 -6.00
C THR A 251 18.92 -2.50 -5.86
N SER A 252 19.52 -2.00 -6.94
CA SER A 252 20.88 -1.46 -6.91
C SER A 252 21.02 -0.27 -5.94
N LEU A 253 19.98 0.57 -5.84
CA LEU A 253 19.96 1.72 -4.95
C LEU A 253 19.90 1.30 -3.47
N ARG A 254 19.06 0.30 -3.15
CA ARG A 254 18.99 -0.31 -1.81
C ARG A 254 20.31 -0.96 -1.41
N LEU A 255 20.92 -1.73 -2.31
CA LEU A 255 22.21 -2.39 -2.07
C LEU A 255 23.35 -1.37 -1.83
N LYS A 256 23.41 -0.29 -2.62
CA LYS A 256 24.38 0.80 -2.42
C LYS A 256 24.21 1.48 -1.06
N GLN A 257 22.98 1.64 -0.57
CA GLN A 257 22.73 2.22 0.74
C GLN A 257 23.16 1.29 1.88
N LEU A 258 22.91 -0.02 1.75
CA LEU A 258 23.41 -1.03 2.70
C LEU A 258 24.93 -1.06 2.78
N GLU A 259 25.63 -0.81 1.67
CA GLU A 259 27.09 -0.70 1.64
C GLU A 259 27.62 0.51 2.39
N LYS A 260 26.92 1.64 2.34
CA LYS A 260 27.29 2.82 3.12
C LYS A 260 27.18 2.54 4.63
N ILE A 261 26.16 1.81 5.06
CA ILE A 261 25.96 1.43 6.46
C ILE A 261 27.07 0.49 6.95
N LYS A 262 27.50 -0.46 6.11
CA LYS A 262 28.62 -1.36 6.45
C LYS A 262 29.93 -0.58 6.66
N LYS A 263 30.15 0.53 5.95
CA LYS A 263 31.36 1.36 6.08
C LYS A 263 31.35 2.29 7.29
N SER A 264 30.18 2.51 7.92
CA SER A 264 30.02 3.40 9.07
C SER A 264 29.97 2.66 10.42
N ARG A 265 30.05 1.34 10.42
CA ARG A 265 30.19 0.48 11.61
C ARG A 265 31.58 -0.16 11.58
#